data_AF-A0A1B6Z9J4-F1
#
_entry.id   AF-A0A1B6Z9J4-F1
#
_cell.length_a   1.000
_cell.length_b   1.000
_cell.length_c   1.000
_cell.angle_alpha   90.00
_cell.angle_beta   90.00
_cell.angle_gamma   90.00
#
_symmetry.space_group_name_H-M   'P 1'
#
loop_
_entity.id
_entity.type
_entity.pdbx_description
1 polymer ?
#
loop_
_entity_poly.entity_id
_entity_poly.type
_entity_poly.pdbx_seq_one_letter_code
_entity_poly.pdbx_strand_id
1 'polypeptide(L)'
;MVEFTPFLTKPRYGVYWIDHIQMRPLRQDSQSPGEIFLGRRVTDKFRTIMVDPNLYLAALMQDLKEMGVKFWTKKFTALGELTGLPHPALVNCSGLGAGLLFGDENMYPIRGQLTLLKPQPEIDYSFISRQPGGVLYMFPRRGNIVLGGTHQRGYDQLLSEPAEVERQLRGHGELMASLRGIPRMDPSDVQSLWAPKL
;
A
#
# COMPACT_ATOMS: atom_id res chain seq x y z
N MET A 1 9.04 17.61 -12.38
CA MET A 1 8.10 16.54 -11.98
C MET A 1 8.93 15.26 -11.89
N VAL A 2 9.00 14.58 -10.75
CA VAL A 2 9.81 13.35 -10.63
C VAL A 2 9.09 12.24 -11.37
N GLU A 3 9.65 11.78 -12.48
CA GLU A 3 9.04 10.72 -13.28
C GLU A 3 9.30 9.35 -12.66
N PHE A 4 8.23 8.59 -12.38
CA PHE A 4 8.32 7.20 -11.88
C PHE A 4 8.60 6.19 -13.01
N THR A 5 8.64 6.67 -14.26
CA THR A 5 8.86 5.91 -15.50
C THR A 5 10.06 4.96 -15.43
N PRO A 6 11.25 5.36 -14.91
CA PRO A 6 12.41 4.46 -14.90
C PRO A 6 12.21 3.17 -14.08
N PHE A 7 11.31 3.20 -13.09
CA PHE A 7 10.99 2.04 -12.25
C PHE A 7 9.95 1.13 -12.89
N LEU A 8 8.98 1.69 -13.62
CA LEU A 8 7.95 0.95 -14.34
C LEU A 8 8.52 0.09 -15.49
N THR A 9 9.55 0.57 -16.17
CA THR A 9 10.13 -0.12 -17.34
C THR A 9 11.06 -1.27 -16.97
N LYS A 10 11.40 -1.43 -15.68
CA LYS A 10 12.40 -2.38 -15.20
C LYS A 10 11.78 -3.34 -14.20
N PRO A 11 11.49 -4.61 -14.58
CA PRO A 11 10.76 -5.56 -13.73
C PRO A 11 11.33 -5.78 -12.33
N ARG A 12 12.64 -5.60 -12.15
CA ARG A 12 13.33 -5.76 -10.86
C ARG A 12 12.78 -4.88 -9.73
N TYR A 13 12.22 -3.71 -10.06
CA TYR A 13 11.70 -2.78 -9.06
C TYR A 13 10.33 -3.19 -8.51
N GLY A 14 9.66 -4.18 -9.12
CA GLY A 14 8.32 -4.57 -8.68
C GLY A 14 7.30 -3.43 -8.77
N VAL A 15 7.51 -2.50 -9.70
CA VAL A 15 6.60 -1.40 -10.00
C VAL A 15 5.85 -1.74 -11.28
N TYR A 16 4.53 -1.75 -11.25
CA TYR A 16 3.69 -2.15 -12.37
C TYR A 16 2.33 -1.48 -12.31
N TRP A 17 1.67 -1.40 -13.47
CA TRP A 17 0.29 -0.93 -13.56
C TRP A 17 -0.67 -1.99 -13.02
N ILE A 18 -1.68 -1.53 -12.29
CA ILE A 18 -2.75 -2.35 -11.76
C ILE A 18 -4.09 -1.66 -11.94
N ASP A 19 -5.14 -2.46 -12.12
CA ASP A 19 -6.50 -2.00 -12.06
C ASP A 19 -6.92 -1.78 -10.60
N HIS A 20 -7.50 -0.62 -10.28
CA HIS A 20 -7.95 -0.29 -8.94
C HIS A 20 -9.44 0.03 -8.90
N ILE A 21 -10.16 -0.58 -7.96
CA ILE A 21 -11.60 -0.42 -7.81
C ILE A 21 -11.92 0.08 -6.41
N GLN A 22 -12.66 1.19 -6.32
CA GLN A 22 -13.22 1.68 -5.07
C GLN A 22 -14.68 1.29 -4.96
N MET A 23 -15.07 0.80 -3.79
CA MET A 23 -16.39 0.24 -3.56
C MET A 23 -17.00 0.71 -2.23
N ARG A 24 -18.34 0.71 -2.19
CA ARG A 24 -19.12 0.93 -0.97
C ARG A 24 -20.28 -0.07 -0.86
N PRO A 25 -20.90 -0.23 0.33
CA PRO A 25 -22.08 -1.06 0.49
C PRO A 25 -23.22 -0.56 -0.40
N LEU A 26 -24.02 -1.50 -0.91
CA LEU A 26 -25.29 -1.18 -1.56
C LEU A 26 -26.22 -0.58 -0.50
N ARG A 27 -26.82 0.57 -0.80
CA ARG A 27 -27.91 1.11 0.03
C ARG A 27 -29.23 0.62 -0.52
N GLN A 28 -30.15 0.26 0.36
CA GLN A 28 -31.47 -0.28 0.02
C GLN A 28 -32.34 0.73 -0.77
N ASP A 29 -32.00 2.02 -0.70
CA ASP A 29 -32.64 3.14 -1.42
C ASP A 29 -31.95 3.53 -2.74
N SER A 30 -30.79 2.93 -3.06
CA SER A 30 -30.03 3.30 -4.26
C SER A 30 -30.62 2.65 -5.50
N GLN A 31 -31.60 3.32 -6.11
CA GLN A 31 -32.18 2.94 -7.41
C GLN A 31 -31.29 3.28 -8.62
N SER A 32 -30.10 3.83 -8.43
CA SER A 32 -29.25 4.18 -9.56
C SER A 32 -28.72 2.92 -10.26
N PRO A 33 -28.76 2.85 -11.61
CA PRO A 33 -28.02 1.85 -12.36
C PRO A 33 -26.54 2.19 -12.24
N GLY A 34 -25.73 1.25 -11.78
CA GLY A 34 -24.29 1.48 -11.71
C GLY A 34 -23.59 0.18 -11.39
N GLU A 35 -22.32 0.13 -11.78
CA GLU A 35 -21.54 -1.09 -11.79
C GLU A 35 -21.49 -1.71 -10.38
N ILE A 36 -21.72 -3.02 -10.34
CA ILE A 36 -21.64 -3.83 -9.15
C ILE A 36 -20.45 -4.77 -9.32
N PHE A 37 -19.55 -4.76 -8.34
CA PHE A 37 -18.42 -5.68 -8.26
C PHE A 37 -18.36 -6.26 -6.84
N LEU A 38 -18.15 -7.58 -6.72
CA LEU A 38 -18.13 -8.29 -5.43
C LEU A 38 -19.36 -8.01 -4.54
N GLY A 39 -20.54 -7.88 -5.14
CA GLY A 39 -21.77 -7.52 -4.43
C GLY A 39 -21.74 -6.14 -3.76
N ARG A 40 -20.85 -5.24 -4.21
CA ARG A 40 -20.72 -3.86 -3.75
C ARG A 40 -20.87 -2.91 -4.93
N ARG A 41 -21.32 -1.68 -4.65
CA ARG A 41 -21.39 -0.65 -5.67
C ARG A 41 -20.00 -0.09 -5.92
N VAL A 42 -19.57 -0.10 -7.18
CA VAL A 42 -18.37 0.61 -7.62
C VAL A 42 -18.63 2.11 -7.52
N THR A 43 -17.72 2.81 -6.85
CA THR A 43 -17.77 4.28 -6.72
C THR A 43 -16.73 4.96 -7.58
N ASP A 44 -15.62 4.28 -7.85
CA ASP A 44 -14.56 4.76 -8.72
C ASP A 44 -13.77 3.55 -9.26
N LYS A 45 -13.19 3.71 -10.44
CA LYS A 45 -12.40 2.69 -11.13
C LYS A 45 -11.34 3.36 -12.00
N PHE A 46 -10.08 3.03 -11.76
CA PHE A 46 -8.97 3.63 -12.49
C PHE A 46 -7.75 2.72 -12.49
N ARG A 47 -6.83 2.96 -13.43
CA ARG A 47 -5.53 2.30 -13.46
C ARG A 47 -4.52 3.11 -12.66
N THR A 48 -3.73 2.44 -11.83
CA THR A 48 -2.72 3.09 -10.99
C THR A 48 -1.43 2.29 -10.93
N ILE A 49 -0.41 2.85 -10.30
CA ILE A 49 0.88 2.19 -10.08
C ILE A 49 0.82 1.43 -8.75
N MET A 50 1.14 0.14 -8.82
CA MET A 50 1.43 -0.69 -7.66
C MET A 50 2.94 -0.75 -7.45
N VAL A 51 3.37 -0.59 -6.20
CA VAL A 51 4.75 -0.77 -5.78
C VAL A 51 4.80 -1.95 -4.81
N ASP A 52 5.48 -3.03 -5.21
CA ASP A 52 5.78 -4.14 -4.31
C ASP A 52 7.00 -3.79 -3.44
N PRO A 53 6.82 -3.46 -2.14
CA PRO A 53 7.92 -2.95 -1.31
C PRO A 53 9.04 -3.96 -1.13
N ASN A 54 8.74 -5.26 -1.18
CA ASN A 54 9.75 -6.32 -1.02
C ASN A 54 10.75 -6.33 -2.19
N LEU A 55 10.29 -5.97 -3.39
CA LEU A 55 11.12 -5.88 -4.59
C LEU A 55 11.72 -4.48 -4.73
N TYR A 56 10.90 -3.45 -4.51
CA TYR A 56 11.29 -2.06 -4.72
C TYR A 56 12.44 -1.64 -3.80
N LEU A 57 12.31 -1.88 -2.49
CA LEU A 57 13.35 -1.49 -1.52
C LEU A 57 14.64 -2.28 -1.74
N ALA A 58 14.53 -3.58 -2.06
CA ALA A 58 15.69 -4.41 -2.37
C ALA A 58 16.45 -3.89 -3.61
N ALA A 59 15.71 -3.52 -4.67
CA ALA A 59 16.30 -2.95 -5.88
C ALA A 59 16.95 -1.58 -5.63
N LEU A 60 16.31 -0.69 -4.86
CA LEU A 60 16.91 0.60 -4.49
C LEU A 60 18.18 0.43 -3.64
N MET A 61 18.18 -0.50 -2.67
CA MET A 61 19.37 -0.80 -1.90
C MET A 61 20.51 -1.33 -2.77
N GLN A 62 20.19 -2.14 -3.79
CA GLN A 62 21.17 -2.64 -4.75
C GLN A 62 21.74 -1.52 -5.62
N ASP A 63 20.89 -0.61 -6.12
CA ASP A 63 21.34 0.57 -6.89
C ASP A 63 22.31 1.43 -6.08
N LEU A 64 21.98 1.69 -4.81
CA LEU A 64 22.84 2.46 -3.92
C LEU A 64 24.18 1.76 -3.69
N LYS A 65 24.20 0.43 -3.52
CA LYS A 65 25.45 -0.34 -3.41
C LYS A 65 26.30 -0.24 -4.67
N GLU A 66 25.68 -0.34 -5.85
CA GLU A 66 26.36 -0.20 -7.14
C GLU A 66 26.93 1.21 -7.36
N MET A 67 26.28 2.22 -6.79
CA MET A 67 26.80 3.60 -6.73
C MET A 67 27.89 3.81 -5.66
N GLY A 68 28.28 2.78 -4.91
CA GLY A 68 29.32 2.85 -3.89
C GLY A 68 28.84 3.35 -2.52
N VAL A 69 27.53 3.44 -2.29
CA VAL A 69 26.98 3.80 -0.98
C VAL A 69 27.29 2.71 0.04
N LYS A 70 27.81 3.13 1.19
CA LYS A 70 28.14 2.24 2.32
C LYS A 70 26.95 2.16 3.29
N PHE A 71 26.63 0.95 3.71
CA PHE A 71 25.55 0.70 4.67
C PHE A 71 26.15 0.29 6.02
N TRP A 72 25.64 0.89 7.09
CA TRP A 72 25.99 0.54 8.47
C TRP A 72 24.72 0.30 9.28
N THR A 73 24.72 -0.77 10.06
CA THR A 73 23.66 -1.02 11.05
C THR A 73 24.11 -0.43 12.38
N LYS A 74 23.48 0.67 12.80
CA LYS A 74 23.73 1.29 14.10
C LYS A 74 22.41 1.78 14.69
N LYS A 75 22.20 1.51 15.97
CA LYS A 75 21.10 2.09 16.74
C LYS A 75 21.57 3.42 17.34
N PHE A 76 20.77 4.45 17.15
CA PHE A 76 20.95 5.74 17.82
C PHE A 76 19.90 5.88 18.90
N THR A 77 20.29 6.32 20.09
CA THR A 77 19.34 6.53 21.21
C THR A 77 19.27 7.96 21.71
N ALA A 78 20.16 8.84 21.25
CA ALA A 78 20.17 10.24 21.59
C ALA A 78 20.72 11.11 20.45
N LEU A 79 20.28 12.37 20.41
CA LEU A 79 20.73 13.36 19.42
C LEU A 79 22.25 13.59 19.45
N GLY A 80 22.87 13.54 20.63
CA GLY A 80 24.32 13.69 20.79
C GLY A 80 25.14 12.61 20.06
N GLU A 81 24.59 11.42 19.85
CA GLU A 81 25.25 10.36 19.09
C GLU A 81 25.29 10.65 17.58
N LEU A 82 24.34 11.46 17.10
CA LEU A 82 24.28 11.91 15.70
C LEU A 82 25.25 13.06 15.46
N THR A 83 25.30 14.04 16.39
CA THR A 83 26.22 15.19 16.27
C THR A 83 27.69 14.79 16.41
N GLY A 84 27.98 13.65 17.03
CA GLY A 84 29.33 13.07 17.08
C GLY A 84 29.79 12.38 15.79
N LEU A 85 28.93 12.27 14.75
CA LEU A 85 29.32 11.67 13.48
C LEU A 85 30.23 12.61 12.68
N PRO A 86 31.27 12.11 12.00
CA PRO A 86 32.23 12.93 11.24
C PRO A 86 31.69 13.39 9.88
N HIS A 87 30.36 13.47 9.71
CA HIS A 87 29.73 13.77 8.43
C HIS A 87 29.24 15.23 8.41
N PRO A 88 29.48 15.98 7.32
CA PRO A 88 29.16 17.42 7.27
C PRO A 88 27.65 17.70 7.18
N ALA A 89 26.85 16.70 6.80
CA ALA A 89 25.41 16.80 6.69
C ALA A 89 24.74 15.49 7.10
N LEU A 90 23.56 15.59 7.69
CA LEU A 90 22.72 14.46 8.08
C LEU A 90 21.32 14.66 7.50
N VAL A 91 20.79 13.61 6.87
CA VAL A 91 19.41 13.56 6.38
C VAL A 91 18.63 12.62 7.30
N ASN A 92 17.66 13.17 8.06
CA ASN A 92 16.85 12.37 8.97
C ASN A 92 15.70 11.67 8.23
N CYS A 93 15.82 10.35 8.08
CA CYS A 93 14.77 9.48 7.50
C CYS A 93 14.27 8.43 8.52
N SER A 94 14.28 8.74 9.82
CA SER A 94 13.98 7.77 10.90
C SER A 94 12.50 7.45 11.12
N GLY A 95 11.58 8.12 10.41
CA GLY A 95 10.14 7.91 10.54
C GLY A 95 9.65 8.13 11.98
N LEU A 96 8.87 7.19 12.53
CA LEU A 96 8.41 7.23 13.92
C LEU A 96 9.55 7.34 14.95
N GLY A 97 10.78 6.93 14.59
CA GLY A 97 11.96 7.09 15.44
C GLY A 97 12.34 8.55 15.70
N ALA A 98 11.84 9.50 14.91
CA ALA A 98 12.09 10.92 15.12
C ALA A 98 11.50 11.43 16.45
N GLY A 99 10.37 10.86 16.91
CA GLY A 99 9.81 11.18 18.22
C GLY A 99 10.80 10.90 19.35
N LEU A 100 11.46 9.73 19.32
CA LEU A 100 12.48 9.36 20.30
C LEU A 100 13.77 10.18 20.15
N LEU A 101 14.25 10.37 18.90
CA LEU A 101 15.57 10.96 18.64
C LEU A 101 15.60 12.49 18.76
N PHE A 102 14.50 13.16 18.41
CA PHE A 102 14.42 14.62 18.31
C PHE A 102 13.34 15.22 19.22
N GLY A 103 12.60 14.41 19.97
CA GLY A 103 11.51 14.89 20.82
C GLY A 103 10.31 15.43 20.03
N ASP A 104 10.08 14.93 18.82
CA ASP A 104 8.92 15.35 18.01
C ASP A 104 7.62 14.75 18.57
N GLU A 105 6.91 15.54 19.37
CA GLU A 105 5.64 15.17 20.01
C GLU A 105 4.48 14.96 19.02
N ASN A 106 4.64 15.36 17.75
CA ASN A 106 3.64 15.11 16.72
C ASN A 106 3.77 13.70 16.11
N MET A 107 4.84 12.97 16.43
CA MET A 107 5.03 11.61 15.96
C MET A 107 4.37 10.61 16.90
N TYR A 108 3.30 9.97 16.42
CA TYR A 108 2.60 8.90 17.13
C TYR A 108 2.26 7.75 16.17
N PRO A 109 2.20 6.50 16.68
CA PRO A 109 1.93 5.35 15.83
C PRO A 109 0.46 5.30 15.39
N ILE A 110 0.26 4.90 14.14
CA ILE A 110 -1.02 4.42 13.64
C ILE A 110 -0.80 2.99 13.13
N ARG A 111 -1.28 2.01 13.88
CA ARG A 111 -1.05 0.61 13.57
C ARG A 111 -1.95 0.13 12.43
N GLY A 112 -1.31 -0.47 11.44
CA GLY A 112 -1.91 -1.24 10.35
C GLY A 112 -1.47 -2.70 10.44
N GLN A 113 -2.40 -3.61 10.65
CA GLN A 113 -2.18 -5.05 10.64
C GLN A 113 -2.63 -5.60 9.30
N LEU A 114 -1.78 -6.43 8.71
CA LEU A 114 -2.01 -7.09 7.42
C LEU A 114 -2.15 -8.60 7.61
N THR A 115 -3.01 -9.23 6.82
CA THR A 115 -3.05 -10.67 6.61
C THR A 115 -2.53 -10.96 5.21
N LEU A 116 -1.53 -11.83 5.09
CA LEU A 116 -0.90 -12.15 3.82
C LEU A 116 -1.39 -13.52 3.34
N LEU A 117 -1.92 -13.57 2.12
CA LEU A 117 -2.22 -14.82 1.43
C LEU A 117 -1.09 -15.15 0.45
N LYS A 118 -1.01 -16.42 0.05
CA LYS A 118 -0.18 -16.86 -1.08
C LYS A 118 -0.58 -16.10 -2.35
N PRO A 119 0.35 -15.87 -3.29
CA PRO A 119 0.03 -15.21 -4.56
C PRO A 119 -0.97 -16.04 -5.36
N GLN A 120 -1.90 -15.36 -6.04
CA GLN A 120 -2.89 -15.95 -6.94
C GLN A 120 -2.78 -15.22 -8.28
N PRO A 121 -2.17 -15.81 -9.33
CA PRO A 121 -1.88 -15.14 -10.60
C PRO A 121 -3.09 -14.52 -11.30
N GLU A 122 -4.28 -15.06 -11.06
CA GLU A 122 -5.56 -14.58 -11.57
C GLU A 122 -6.07 -13.31 -10.88
N ILE A 123 -5.47 -12.91 -9.76
CA ILE A 123 -5.79 -11.67 -9.06
C ILE A 123 -4.78 -10.61 -9.46
N ASP A 124 -5.11 -9.88 -10.52
CA ASP A 124 -4.32 -8.82 -11.14
C ASP A 124 -4.92 -7.42 -10.94
N TYR A 125 -5.84 -7.28 -9.99
CA TYR A 125 -6.50 -6.03 -9.62
C TYR A 125 -6.42 -5.80 -8.10
N SER A 126 -6.58 -4.54 -7.71
CA SER A 126 -6.68 -4.12 -6.32
C SER A 126 -8.04 -3.50 -6.05
N PHE A 127 -8.45 -3.51 -4.79
CA PHE A 127 -9.65 -2.77 -4.39
C PHE A 127 -9.58 -2.21 -2.99
N ILE A 128 -10.42 -1.20 -2.77
CA ILE A 128 -10.78 -0.69 -1.45
C ILE A 128 -12.30 -0.75 -1.33
N SER A 129 -12.80 -1.48 -0.33
CA SER A 129 -14.21 -1.55 0.01
C SER A 129 -14.47 -0.92 1.36
N ARG A 130 -15.21 0.19 1.39
CA ARG A 130 -15.75 0.74 2.64
C ARG A 130 -16.86 -0.20 3.16
N GLN A 131 -16.92 -0.40 4.46
CA GLN A 131 -17.94 -1.22 5.15
C GLN A 131 -18.47 -0.45 6.38
N PRO A 132 -19.67 -0.77 6.91
CA PRO A 132 -20.23 -0.12 8.10
C PRO A 132 -19.41 -0.21 9.41
N GLY A 133 -18.25 -0.87 9.41
CA GLY A 133 -17.34 -0.97 10.56
C GLY A 133 -15.86 -0.79 10.21
N GLY A 134 -15.54 -0.18 9.06
CA GLY A 134 -14.16 0.08 8.65
C GLY A 134 -13.95 -0.07 7.16
N VAL A 135 -12.71 -0.35 6.78
CA VAL A 135 -12.30 -0.55 5.39
C VAL A 135 -11.72 -1.94 5.24
N LEU A 136 -11.98 -2.59 4.10
CA LEU A 136 -11.23 -3.74 3.64
C LEU A 136 -10.50 -3.32 2.38
N TYR A 137 -9.22 -3.65 2.28
CA TYR A 137 -8.45 -3.45 1.06
C TYR A 137 -7.66 -4.70 0.71
N MET A 138 -7.54 -4.93 -0.60
CA MET A 138 -6.78 -6.03 -1.16
C MET A 138 -5.83 -5.50 -2.22
N PHE A 139 -4.56 -5.90 -2.11
CA PHE A 139 -3.50 -5.51 -3.01
C PHE A 139 -2.68 -6.75 -3.40
N PRO A 140 -2.66 -7.17 -4.68
CA PRO A 140 -1.85 -8.28 -5.11
C PRO A 140 -0.41 -7.80 -5.30
N ARG A 141 0.52 -8.39 -4.54
CA ARG A 141 1.97 -8.28 -4.74
C ARG A 141 2.46 -9.52 -5.49
N ARG A 142 3.68 -9.50 -6.02
CA ARG A 142 4.19 -10.67 -6.75
C ARG A 142 4.35 -11.89 -5.85
N GLY A 143 4.73 -11.68 -4.60
CA GLY A 143 4.99 -12.76 -3.65
C GLY A 143 3.84 -13.09 -2.70
N ASN A 144 2.77 -12.29 -2.66
CA ASN A 144 1.64 -12.48 -1.74
C ASN A 144 0.46 -11.58 -2.14
N ILE A 145 -0.72 -11.88 -1.63
CA ILE A 145 -1.84 -10.94 -1.65
C ILE A 145 -1.96 -10.33 -0.26
N VAL A 146 -1.96 -9.01 -0.19
CA VAL A 146 -2.14 -8.27 1.05
C VAL A 146 -3.62 -8.06 1.27
N LEU A 147 -4.12 -8.55 2.40
CA LEU A 147 -5.41 -8.17 2.95
C LEU A 147 -5.16 -7.22 4.12
N GLY A 148 -5.94 -6.15 4.21
CA GLY A 148 -5.86 -5.27 5.36
C GLY A 148 -7.17 -4.61 5.70
N GLY A 149 -7.06 -3.61 6.56
CA GLY A 149 -8.20 -2.77 6.92
C GLY A 149 -8.10 -2.05 8.26
N THR A 150 -7.05 -2.26 9.06
CA THR A 150 -6.93 -1.60 10.37
C THR A 150 -6.26 -0.23 10.25
N HIS A 151 -6.65 0.66 11.16
CA HIS A 151 -6.11 2.00 11.31
C HIS A 151 -6.27 2.41 12.78
N GLN A 152 -5.37 1.94 13.65
CA GLN A 152 -5.50 2.09 15.10
C GLN A 152 -4.52 3.16 15.61
N ARG A 153 -5.05 4.32 16.00
CA ARG A 153 -4.25 5.45 16.51
C ARG A 153 -3.74 5.18 17.93
N GLY A 154 -2.49 5.52 18.20
CA GLY A 154 -1.89 5.41 19.54
C GLY A 154 -1.63 3.98 20.00
N TYR A 155 -1.73 3.00 19.10
CA TYR A 155 -1.48 1.59 19.40
C TYR A 155 -0.09 1.21 18.90
N ASP A 156 0.83 0.91 19.82
CA ASP A 156 2.25 0.65 19.55
C ASP A 156 2.63 -0.83 19.61
N GLN A 157 1.70 -1.71 19.99
CA GLN A 157 1.92 -3.15 20.05
C GLN A 157 2.18 -3.75 18.66
N LEU A 158 3.24 -4.56 18.57
CA LEU A 158 3.71 -5.16 17.31
C LEU A 158 3.10 -6.54 17.05
N LEU A 159 2.63 -7.23 18.08
CA LEU A 159 2.00 -8.54 17.94
C LEU A 159 0.72 -8.45 17.11
N SER A 160 0.50 -9.40 16.20
CA SER A 160 -0.75 -9.50 15.46
C SER A 160 -1.90 -9.94 16.36
N GLU A 161 -3.07 -9.33 16.19
CA GLU A 161 -4.31 -9.74 16.84
C GLU A 161 -5.03 -10.80 16.01
N PRO A 162 -5.27 -12.02 16.53
CA PRO A 162 -5.98 -13.07 15.81
C PRO A 162 -7.39 -12.67 15.34
N ALA A 163 -8.10 -11.87 16.15
CA ALA A 163 -9.42 -11.36 15.81
C ALA A 163 -9.40 -10.49 14.53
N GLU A 164 -8.35 -9.70 14.32
CA GLU A 164 -8.20 -8.91 13.10
C GLU A 164 -7.85 -9.76 11.88
N VAL A 165 -7.09 -10.85 12.06
CA VAL A 165 -6.87 -11.84 10.99
C VAL A 165 -8.19 -12.48 10.57
N GLU A 166 -8.99 -12.94 11.54
CA GLU A 166 -10.28 -13.57 11.28
C GLU A 166 -11.26 -12.59 10.61
N ARG A 167 -11.32 -11.34 11.08
CA ARG A 167 -12.14 -10.28 10.48
C ARG A 167 -11.76 -10.02 9.04
N GLN A 168 -10.46 -9.90 8.75
CA GLN A 168 -9.96 -9.68 7.40
C GLN A 168 -10.28 -10.85 6.48
N LEU A 169 -10.01 -12.10 6.91
CA LEU A 169 -10.30 -13.29 6.11
C LEU A 169 -11.80 -13.45 5.84
N ARG A 170 -12.64 -13.36 6.87
CA ARG A 170 -14.10 -13.46 6.73
C ARG A 170 -14.65 -12.37 5.80
N GLY A 171 -14.30 -11.11 6.04
CA GLY A 171 -14.81 -9.99 5.26
C GLY A 171 -14.40 -10.05 3.78
N HIS A 172 -13.16 -10.46 3.49
CA HIS A 172 -12.74 -10.67 2.10
C HIS A 172 -13.39 -11.92 1.50
N GLY A 173 -13.55 -13.00 2.26
CA GLY A 173 -14.26 -14.20 1.83
C GLY A 173 -15.70 -13.92 1.42
N GLU A 174 -16.43 -13.10 2.19
CA GLU A 174 -17.80 -12.67 1.88
C GLU A 174 -17.87 -11.84 0.59
N LEU A 175 -16.91 -10.94 0.36
CA LEU A 175 -16.80 -10.19 -0.89
C LEU A 175 -16.57 -11.13 -2.07
N MET A 176 -15.60 -12.04 -1.95
CA MET A 176 -15.22 -12.97 -3.02
C MET A 176 -16.30 -14.00 -3.33
N ALA A 177 -17.11 -14.41 -2.34
CA ALA A 177 -18.29 -15.25 -2.56
C ALA A 177 -19.34 -14.59 -3.49
N SER A 178 -19.31 -13.26 -3.61
CA SER A 178 -20.18 -12.48 -4.48
C SER A 178 -19.54 -12.15 -5.84
N LEU A 179 -18.43 -12.79 -6.19
CA LEU A 179 -17.70 -12.54 -7.44
C LEU A 179 -18.58 -12.84 -8.66
N ARG A 180 -18.75 -11.83 -9.52
CA ARG A 180 -19.42 -11.92 -10.82
C ARG A 180 -18.51 -11.30 -11.88
N GLY A 181 -17.71 -12.14 -12.53
CA GLY A 181 -16.73 -11.69 -13.53
C GLY A 181 -15.59 -10.86 -12.95
N ILE A 182 -14.58 -10.58 -13.78
CA ILE A 182 -13.48 -9.66 -13.46
C ILE A 182 -13.72 -8.38 -14.29
N PRO A 183 -13.86 -7.20 -13.67
CA PRO A 183 -14.06 -5.96 -14.39
C PRO A 183 -12.81 -5.62 -15.21
N ARG A 184 -12.81 -5.87 -16.52
CA ARG A 184 -11.71 -5.41 -17.39
C ARG A 184 -11.78 -3.89 -17.57
N MET A 185 -10.64 -3.19 -17.50
CA MET A 185 -10.50 -1.80 -17.95
C MET A 185 -9.97 -1.74 -19.39
N ASP A 186 -10.39 -0.73 -20.16
CA ASP A 186 -9.80 -0.48 -21.48
C ASP A 186 -8.44 0.24 -21.29
N PRO A 187 -7.34 -0.28 -21.87
CA PRO A 187 -6.06 0.42 -21.89
C PRO A 187 -6.12 1.89 -22.37
N SER A 188 -7.10 2.29 -23.19
CA SER A 188 -7.27 3.67 -23.65
C SER A 188 -7.71 4.65 -22.55
N ASP A 189 -8.34 4.16 -21.47
CA ASP A 189 -8.83 5.00 -20.36
C ASP A 189 -7.69 5.64 -19.55
N VAL A 190 -6.46 5.13 -19.73
CA VAL A 190 -5.24 5.58 -19.03
C VAL A 190 -4.64 6.83 -19.67
N GLN A 191 -4.78 7.01 -20.99
CA GLN A 191 -4.11 8.10 -21.72
C GLN A 191 -4.71 9.48 -21.41
N SER A 192 -5.99 9.54 -21.05
CA SER A 192 -6.71 10.80 -20.80
C SER A 192 -6.32 11.49 -19.49
N LEU A 193 -5.73 10.77 -18.53
CA LEU A 193 -5.29 11.32 -17.23
C LEU A 193 -3.86 11.91 -17.27
N TRP A 194 -3.10 11.61 -18.33
CA TRP A 194 -1.69 12.02 -18.48
C TRP A 194 -1.40 12.77 -19.78
N ALA A 195 -2.40 13.01 -20.62
CA ALA A 195 -2.28 14.05 -21.63
C ALA A 195 -1.98 15.37 -20.90
N PRO A 196 -0.87 16.06 -21.20
CA PRO A 196 -0.70 17.42 -20.71
C PRO A 196 -1.94 18.19 -21.16
N LYS A 197 -2.70 18.71 -20.20
CA LYS A 197 -3.70 19.73 -20.51
C LYS A 197 -2.89 20.92 -21.03
N LEU A 198 -2.86 21.08 -22.35
CA LEU A 198 -2.42 22.32 -23.01
C LEU A 198 -3.31 23.47 -22.55
#